data_AF-L0ILP2-F1
#
_entry.id   AF-L0ILP2-F1
#
_cell.length_a   1.000
_cell.length_b   1.000
_cell.length_c   1.000
_cell.angle_alpha   90.00
_cell.angle_beta   90.00
_cell.angle_gamma   90.00
#
_symmetry.space_group_name_H-M   'P 1'
#
loop_
_entity.id
_entity.type
_entity.pdbx_description
1 polymer ?
#
loop_
_entity_poly.entity_id
_entity_poly.type
_entity_poly.pdbx_seq_one_letter_code
_entity_poly.pdbx_strand_id
1 'polypeptide(L)'
;MNVYDKAYELKKAIEELPEYKAFKEAFEKVDSNEQNKKMLEDFRKKQLEIQTKELTGKEVTKEDEEMLKKLYEILSLNPELNAYLSAEYSFSRIMDDITKIIMDVVNLK
;
A
#
# COMPACT_ATOMS: atom_id res chain seq x y z
N MET A 1 -9.84 25.37 16.95
CA MET A 1 -9.65 24.26 16.01
C MET A 1 -8.19 24.22 15.62
N ASN A 2 -7.49 23.18 16.06
CA ASN A 2 -6.05 22.99 15.82
C ASN A 2 -5.83 22.11 14.57
N VAL A 3 -4.61 22.05 14.04
CA VAL A 3 -4.21 21.16 12.94
C VAL A 3 -4.54 19.69 13.24
N TYR A 4 -4.46 19.28 14.51
CA TYR A 4 -4.86 17.93 14.93
C TYR A 4 -6.36 17.67 14.79
N ASP A 5 -7.22 18.67 15.09
CA ASP A 5 -8.67 18.53 14.88
C ASP A 5 -8.97 18.34 13.39
N LYS A 6 -8.26 19.08 12.53
CA LYS A 6 -8.36 18.95 11.08
C LYS A 6 -7.85 17.61 10.57
N ALA A 7 -6.80 17.05 11.18
CA ALA A 7 -6.33 15.71 10.86
C ALA A 7 -7.37 14.64 11.22
N TYR A 8 -8.08 14.78 12.35
CA TYR A 8 -9.18 13.87 12.68
C TYR A 8 -10.37 14.00 11.74
N GLU A 9 -10.70 15.22 11.28
CA GLU A 9 -11.72 15.42 10.24
C GLU A 9 -11.31 14.76 8.92
N LEU A 10 -10.06 14.95 8.49
CA LEU A 10 -9.52 14.32 7.30
C LEU A 10 -9.57 12.79 7.40
N LYS A 11 -9.19 12.23 8.55
CA LYS A 11 -9.31 10.79 8.81
C LYS A 11 -10.75 10.31 8.58
N LYS A 12 -11.75 10.97 9.18
CA LYS A 12 -13.16 10.60 9.02
C LYS A 12 -13.60 10.69 7.56
N ALA A 13 -13.18 11.73 6.84
CA ALA A 13 -13.48 11.87 5.42
C ALA A 13 -12.87 10.75 4.59
N ILE A 14 -11.63 10.34 4.89
CA ILE A 14 -10.96 9.20 4.25
C ILE A 14 -11.71 7.89 4.54
N GLU A 15 -12.17 7.68 5.78
CA GLU A 15 -12.94 6.48 6.16
C GLU A 15 -14.25 6.35 5.37
N GLU A 16 -14.81 7.47 4.89
CA GLU A 16 -16.03 7.48 4.08
C GLU A 16 -15.79 7.22 2.59
N LEU A 17 -14.54 7.31 2.11
CA LEU A 17 -14.20 7.11 0.71
C LEU A 17 -14.53 5.69 0.24
N PRO A 18 -15.12 5.52 -0.95
CA PRO A 18 -15.40 4.19 -1.50
C PRO A 18 -14.11 3.38 -1.70
N GLU A 19 -12.99 4.02 -2.03
CA GLU A 19 -11.70 3.36 -2.20
C GLU A 19 -11.16 2.79 -0.88
N TYR A 20 -11.32 3.53 0.23
CA TYR A 20 -10.93 3.03 1.55
C TYR A 20 -11.81 1.86 1.99
N LYS A 21 -13.13 1.98 1.79
CA LYS A 21 -14.08 0.90 2.11
C LYS A 21 -13.77 -0.36 1.30
N ALA A 22 -13.54 -0.23 0.00
CA ALA A 22 -13.15 -1.33 -0.87
C ALA A 22 -11.81 -1.97 -0.45
N PHE A 23 -10.82 -1.14 -0.10
CA PHE A 23 -9.54 -1.62 0.41
C PHE A 23 -9.71 -2.41 1.72
N LYS A 24 -10.49 -1.88 2.66
CA LYS A 24 -10.77 -2.53 3.93
C LYS A 24 -11.48 -3.87 3.76
N GLU A 25 -12.52 -3.92 2.93
CA GLU A 25 -13.25 -5.17 2.64
C GLU A 25 -12.36 -6.21 1.97
N ALA A 26 -11.52 -5.80 1.02
CA ALA A 26 -10.57 -6.71 0.36
C ALA A 26 -9.51 -7.22 1.34
N PHE A 27 -9.04 -6.36 2.24
CA PHE A 27 -8.11 -6.75 3.31
C PHE A 27 -8.72 -7.79 4.24
N GLU A 28 -9.95 -7.58 4.71
CA GLU A 28 -10.65 -8.51 5.61
C GLU A 28 -10.84 -9.90 4.96
N LYS A 29 -11.13 -9.93 3.65
CA LYS A 29 -11.23 -11.20 2.89
C LYS A 29 -9.90 -11.95 2.82
N VAL A 30 -8.81 -11.22 2.52
CA VAL A 30 -7.46 -11.81 2.46
C VAL A 30 -7.01 -12.28 3.84
N ASP A 31 -7.24 -11.49 4.89
CA ASP A 31 -6.83 -11.81 6.27
C ASP A 31 -7.60 -13.01 6.85
N SER A 32 -8.85 -13.20 6.41
CA SER A 32 -9.68 -14.36 6.80
C SER A 32 -9.20 -15.67 6.18
N ASN A 33 -8.35 -15.63 5.15
CA ASN A 33 -7.81 -16.80 4.48
C ASN A 33 -6.31 -16.94 4.79
N GLU A 34 -5.95 -17.91 5.64
CA GLU A 34 -4.59 -18.11 6.15
C GLU A 34 -3.55 -18.29 5.02
N GLN A 35 -3.93 -18.96 3.92
CA GLN A 35 -3.05 -19.12 2.76
C GLN A 35 -2.82 -17.77 2.05
N ASN A 36 -3.87 -17.01 1.79
CA ASN A 36 -3.77 -15.71 1.11
C ASN A 36 -2.99 -14.71 1.97
N LYS A 37 -3.27 -14.68 3.27
CA LYS A 37 -2.53 -13.89 4.25
C LYS A 37 -1.02 -14.17 4.17
N LYS A 38 -0.63 -15.45 4.23
CA LYS A 38 0.78 -15.84 4.15
C LYS A 38 1.42 -15.41 2.84
N MET A 39 0.74 -15.62 1.70
CA MET A 39 1.24 -15.19 0.39
C MET A 39 1.45 -13.67 0.34
N LEU A 40 0.51 -12.89 0.90
CA LEU A 40 0.62 -11.44 0.96
C LEU A 40 1.78 -10.99 1.88
N GLU A 41 1.92 -11.60 3.07
CA GLU A 41 3.02 -11.31 4.00
C GLU A 41 4.39 -11.58 3.38
N ASP A 42 4.55 -12.70 2.68
CA ASP A 42 5.79 -13.04 1.97
C ASP A 42 6.14 -11.98 0.92
N PHE A 43 5.15 -11.55 0.13
CA PHE A 43 5.33 -10.47 -0.85
C PHE A 43 5.73 -9.14 -0.20
N ARG A 44 5.05 -8.73 0.88
CA ARG A 44 5.36 -7.49 1.61
C ARG A 44 6.77 -7.50 2.19
N LYS A 45 7.17 -8.63 2.76
CA LYS A 45 8.52 -8.80 3.28
C LYS A 45 9.56 -8.62 2.19
N LYS A 46 9.35 -9.23 1.01
CA LYS A 46 10.25 -9.06 -0.14
C LYS A 46 10.26 -7.63 -0.69
N GLN A 47 9.09 -6.99 -0.79
CA GLN A 47 8.99 -5.59 -1.18
C GLN A 47 9.79 -4.69 -0.22
N LEU A 48 9.68 -4.90 1.10
CA LEU A 48 10.41 -4.13 2.10
C LEU A 48 11.91 -4.40 2.07
N GLU A 49 12.33 -5.66 1.89
CA GLU A 49 13.74 -6.04 1.73
C GLU A 49 14.38 -5.28 0.55
N ILE A 50 13.67 -5.20 -0.59
CA ILE A 50 14.13 -4.49 -1.79
C ILE A 50 14.17 -2.97 -1.54
N GLN A 51 13.09 -2.37 -1.03
CA GLN A 51 13.08 -0.94 -0.70
C GLN A 51 14.19 -0.56 0.29
N THR A 52 14.46 -1.43 1.27
CA THR A 52 15.56 -1.22 2.23
C THR A 52 16.92 -1.25 1.54
N LYS A 53 17.13 -2.15 0.56
CA LYS A 53 18.36 -2.18 -0.24
C LYS A 53 18.54 -0.85 -0.99
N GLU A 54 17.50 -0.36 -1.66
CA GLU A 54 17.52 0.93 -2.37
C GLU A 54 17.87 2.09 -1.43
N LEU A 55 17.19 2.19 -0.29
CA LEU A 55 17.40 3.26 0.70
C LEU A 55 18.80 3.23 1.32
N THR A 56 19.37 2.03 1.50
CA THR A 56 20.72 1.86 2.07
C THR A 56 21.84 1.96 1.03
N GLY A 57 21.49 2.27 -0.23
CA GLY A 57 22.45 2.37 -1.33
C GLY A 57 23.06 1.03 -1.74
N LYS A 58 22.42 -0.09 -1.37
CA LYS A 58 22.79 -1.43 -1.83
C LYS A 58 22.23 -1.66 -3.22
N GLU A 59 22.99 -2.35 -4.06
CA GLU A 59 22.55 -2.71 -5.40
C GLU A 59 21.33 -3.64 -5.32
N VAL A 60 20.21 -3.20 -5.91
CA VAL A 60 19.07 -4.07 -6.22
C VAL A 60 19.45 -4.84 -7.47
N THR A 61 19.50 -6.17 -7.35
CA THR A 61 19.86 -6.99 -8.49
C THR A 61 18.64 -7.21 -9.38
N LYS A 62 18.88 -7.52 -10.66
CA LYS A 62 17.79 -7.94 -11.56
C LYS A 62 17.03 -9.15 -11.03
N GLU A 63 17.70 -10.04 -10.30
CA GLU A 63 17.06 -11.21 -9.67
C GLU A 63 16.06 -10.80 -8.58
N ASP A 64 16.35 -9.75 -7.81
CA ASP A 64 15.43 -9.20 -6.81
C ASP A 64 14.16 -8.65 -7.49
N GLU A 65 14.31 -7.89 -8.57
CA GLU A 65 13.20 -7.35 -9.36
C GLU A 65 12.37 -8.48 -10.00
N GLU A 66 13.02 -9.47 -10.62
CA GLU A 66 12.34 -10.61 -11.23
C GLU A 66 11.59 -11.46 -10.19
N MET A 67 12.17 -11.65 -9.01
CA MET A 67 11.53 -12.37 -7.91
C MET A 67 10.27 -11.63 -7.45
N LEU A 68 10.36 -10.31 -7.25
CA LEU A 68 9.21 -9.50 -6.85
C LEU A 68 8.10 -9.54 -7.90
N LYS A 69 8.47 -9.43 -9.18
CA LYS A 69 7.53 -9.53 -10.30
C LYS A 69 6.82 -10.88 -10.34
N LYS A 70 7.55 -11.99 -10.18
CA LYS A 70 6.95 -13.35 -10.13
C LYS A 70 6.00 -13.51 -8.95
N LEU A 71 6.35 -12.98 -7.77
CA LEU A 71 5.45 -13.02 -6.62
C LEU A 71 4.17 -12.22 -6.88
N TYR A 72 4.29 -11.05 -7.50
CA TYR A 72 3.13 -10.26 -7.92
C TYR A 72 2.26 -11.01 -8.92
N GLU A 73 2.85 -11.67 -9.93
CA GLU A 73 2.13 -12.50 -10.90
C GLU A 73 1.37 -13.64 -10.20
N ILE A 74 2.01 -14.35 -9.26
CA ILE A 74 1.36 -15.43 -8.49
C ILE A 74 0.19 -14.90 -7.67
N LEU A 75 0.37 -13.77 -6.98
CA LEU A 75 -0.69 -13.14 -6.18
C LEU A 75 -1.88 -12.71 -7.06
N SER A 76 -1.60 -12.17 -8.24
CA SER A 76 -2.64 -11.67 -9.16
C SER A 76 -3.45 -12.79 -9.83
N LEU A 77 -2.97 -14.04 -9.81
CA LEU A 77 -3.78 -15.21 -10.20
C LEU A 77 -4.90 -15.51 -9.20
N ASN A 78 -4.76 -15.09 -7.94
CA ASN A 78 -5.78 -15.26 -6.93
C ASN A 78 -6.73 -14.05 -6.94
N PRO A 79 -8.04 -14.23 -7.19
CA PRO A 79 -8.97 -13.12 -7.36
C PRO A 79 -9.11 -12.27 -6.09
N GLU A 80 -8.99 -12.85 -4.90
CA GLU A 80 -9.08 -12.12 -3.63
C GLU A 80 -7.86 -11.22 -3.41
N LEU A 81 -6.67 -11.77 -3.65
CA LEU A 81 -5.41 -11.03 -3.56
C LEU A 81 -5.30 -9.96 -4.64
N ASN A 82 -5.72 -10.26 -5.88
CA ASN A 82 -5.74 -9.30 -6.96
C ASN A 82 -6.70 -8.13 -6.67
N ALA A 83 -7.87 -8.41 -6.11
CA ALA A 83 -8.82 -7.39 -5.67
C ALA A 83 -8.21 -6.51 -4.57
N TYR A 84 -7.54 -7.12 -3.59
CA TYR A 84 -6.81 -6.40 -2.55
C TYR A 84 -5.72 -5.47 -3.13
N LEU A 85 -4.85 -5.99 -4.00
CA LEU A 85 -3.76 -5.22 -4.62
C LEU A 85 -4.30 -4.04 -5.45
N SER A 86 -5.41 -4.26 -6.17
CA SER A 86 -6.05 -3.21 -6.98
C SER A 86 -6.69 -2.11 -6.13
N ALA A 87 -7.36 -2.51 -5.05
CA ALA A 87 -7.96 -1.58 -4.09
C ALA A 87 -6.88 -0.79 -3.33
N GLU A 88 -5.80 -1.47 -2.92
CA GLU A 88 -4.64 -0.84 -2.31
C GLU A 88 -4.03 0.21 -3.22
N TYR A 89 -3.73 -0.13 -4.48
CA TYR A 89 -3.13 0.81 -5.42
C TYR A 89 -4.01 2.06 -5.67
N SER A 90 -5.32 1.86 -5.69
CA SER A 90 -6.26 2.97 -5.86
C SER A 90 -6.28 3.88 -4.64
N PHE A 91 -6.30 3.28 -3.44
CA PHE A 91 -6.25 4.01 -2.18
C PHE A 91 -4.90 4.72 -1.97
N SER A 92 -3.78 4.07 -2.30
CA SER A 92 -2.44 4.63 -2.12
C SER A 92 -2.24 5.90 -2.93
N ARG A 93 -2.75 5.96 -4.17
CA ARG A 93 -2.69 7.19 -5.00
C ARG A 93 -3.39 8.37 -4.35
N ILE A 94 -4.59 8.15 -3.78
CA ILE A 94 -5.32 9.20 -3.07
C ILE A 94 -4.51 9.67 -1.86
N MET A 95 -3.95 8.73 -1.10
CA MET A 95 -3.12 9.04 0.08
C MET A 95 -1.84 9.79 -0.30
N ASP A 96 -1.18 9.42 -1.39
CA ASP A 96 0.01 10.10 -1.89
C ASP A 96 -0.31 11.56 -2.23
N ASP A 97 -1.42 11.81 -2.91
CA ASP A 97 -1.83 13.16 -3.29
C ASP A 97 -2.22 14.01 -2.07
N ILE A 98 -2.95 13.44 -1.10
CA ILE A 98 -3.24 14.09 0.18
C ILE A 98 -1.93 14.43 0.92
N THR A 99 -0.98 13.49 0.96
CA THR A 99 0.29 13.68 1.66
C THR A 99 1.12 14.76 0.99
N LYS A 100 1.16 14.83 -0.36
CA LYS A 100 1.81 15.92 -1.09
C LYS A 100 1.20 17.28 -0.73
N ILE A 101 -0.13 17.40 -0.66
CA ILE A 101 -0.81 18.64 -0.28
C ILE A 101 -0.40 19.07 1.13
N ILE A 102 -0.36 18.13 2.08
CA ILE A 102 0.07 18.42 3.47
C ILE A 102 1.54 18.83 3.51
N MET A 103 2.41 18.14 2.76
CA MET A 103 3.84 18.41 2.72
C MET A 103 4.18 19.71 1.99
N ASP A 104 3.30 20.25 1.14
CA ASP A 104 3.59 21.50 0.40
C ASP A 104 3.86 22.69 1.34
N VAL A 105 3.44 22.63 2.60
CA VAL A 105 3.79 23.62 3.63
C VAL A 105 5.29 23.76 3.87
N VAL A 106 6.08 22.70 3.67
CA VAL A 106 7.54 22.76 3.83
C VAL A 106 8.25 23.30 2.59
N ASN A 107 7.51 23.48 1.49
CA ASN A 107 8.01 24.00 0.23
C ASN A 107 8.10 25.53 0.29
N LEU A 108 8.96 26.03 1.19
CA LEU A 108 9.24 27.45 1.35
C LEU A 108 10.08 27.91 0.15
N LYS A 109 9.42 28.54 -0.82
CA LYS A 109 10.07 29.43 -1.78
C LYS A 109 10.09 30.86 -1.24
#